data_AF-A0A957VV18-F1
#
_entry.id   AF-A0A957VV18-F1
#
_cell.length_a   1.000
_cell.length_b   1.000
_cell.length_c   1.000
_cell.angle_alpha   90.00
_cell.angle_beta   90.00
_cell.angle_gamma   90.00
#
_symmetry.space_group_name_H-M   'P 1'
#
loop_
_entity.id
_entity.type
_entity.pdbx_description
1 polymer ?
#
loop_
_entity_poly.entity_id
_entity_poly.type
_entity_poly.pdbx_seq_one_letter_code
_entity_poly.pdbx_strand_id
1 'polypeptide(L)'
;MIDSRNWPDILWREWHHTQDEAYAKQLHFALSKDNIGQPDPADTIQGRPLLSEVEAALRQGLRQSASLRKVWSGRLERLDRAKDEYLSVGQAVRDLSHVHWFRRFLGRHLLFEIGGHAVEVLEDVAYNGSSYGQEDARWVLYCISIDTTARLAAEPDRWVCPDCWVGCEQLWIDRPWRSDWQFYGCRNCRRSRELLHRSQEMVVLLDNRSSGLSYNDGLIRANWFTRRALFDFDHIEITQATDEEVERFVVQVGNDTDPWRRSRYPQMRCTIGADCQLSTNTIRILHSRFGWVEQTTL
;
A
#
# COMPACT_ATOMS: atom_id res chain seq x y z
N MET A 1 -17.68 9.75 -0.23
CA MET A 1 -18.58 9.65 -1.40
C MET A 1 -18.51 10.96 -2.13
N ILE A 2 -18.16 10.95 -3.42
CA ILE A 2 -18.22 12.16 -4.25
C ILE A 2 -19.69 12.50 -4.42
N ASP A 3 -20.07 13.75 -4.14
CA ASP A 3 -21.41 14.22 -4.48
C ASP A 3 -21.60 14.05 -5.99
N SER A 4 -22.61 13.26 -6.36
CA SER A 4 -22.97 12.96 -7.75
C SER A 4 -23.20 14.23 -8.61
N ARG A 5 -23.32 15.42 -8.02
CA ARG A 5 -23.44 16.66 -8.77
C ARG A 5 -22.11 17.31 -9.13
N ASN A 6 -20.99 16.88 -8.54
CA ASN A 6 -19.72 17.60 -8.63
C ASN A 6 -18.75 17.09 -9.71
N TRP A 7 -19.14 16.11 -10.53
CA TRP A 7 -18.22 15.59 -11.56
C TRP A 7 -17.77 16.62 -12.60
N PRO A 8 -18.59 17.62 -13.02
CA PRO A 8 -18.12 18.64 -13.96
C PRO A 8 -16.97 19.48 -13.42
N ASP A 9 -17.07 19.93 -12.16
CA ASP A 9 -16.05 20.73 -11.48
C ASP A 9 -14.71 19.98 -11.44
N ILE A 10 -14.74 18.71 -11.05
CA ILE A 10 -13.56 17.84 -10.99
C ILE A 10 -12.87 17.78 -12.37
N LEU A 11 -13.64 17.60 -13.45
CA LEU A 11 -13.06 17.53 -14.79
C LEU A 11 -12.54 18.90 -15.28
N TRP A 12 -13.20 20.00 -14.91
CA TRP A 12 -12.70 21.34 -15.22
C TRP A 12 -11.41 21.67 -14.47
N ARG A 13 -11.26 21.23 -13.22
CA ARG A 13 -10.01 21.38 -12.46
C ARG A 13 -8.89 20.52 -13.04
N GLU A 14 -9.14 19.27 -13.43
CA GLU A 14 -8.14 18.47 -14.16
C GLU A 14 -7.80 19.08 -15.54
N TRP A 15 -8.78 19.67 -16.23
CA TRP A 15 -8.55 20.45 -17.45
C TRP A 15 -7.62 21.65 -17.20
N HIS A 16 -7.78 22.37 -16.09
CA HIS A 16 -6.93 23.51 -15.76
C HIS A 16 -5.48 23.12 -15.48
N HIS A 17 -5.27 21.94 -14.90
CA HIS A 17 -3.93 21.44 -14.54
C HIS A 17 -3.24 20.64 -15.65
N THR A 18 -3.92 20.34 -16.76
CA THR A 18 -3.30 19.57 -17.84
C THR A 18 -2.41 20.44 -18.72
N GLN A 19 -1.21 19.94 -19.03
CA GLN A 19 -0.31 20.57 -20.00
C GLN A 19 -0.51 20.03 -21.44
N ASP A 20 -1.45 19.10 -21.65
CA ASP A 20 -1.75 18.56 -23.00
C ASP A 20 -2.88 19.36 -23.65
N GLU A 21 -2.54 20.25 -24.57
CA GLU A 21 -3.51 21.06 -25.31
C GLU A 21 -4.55 20.24 -26.09
N ALA A 22 -4.15 19.10 -26.66
CA ALA A 22 -5.05 18.29 -27.46
C ALA A 22 -6.11 17.64 -26.57
N TYR A 23 -5.71 17.14 -25.40
CA TYR A 23 -6.65 16.70 -24.37
C TYR A 23 -7.52 17.85 -23.87
N ALA A 24 -6.93 19.00 -23.56
CA ALA A 24 -7.66 20.16 -23.05
C ALA A 24 -8.77 20.59 -24.02
N LYS A 25 -8.47 20.66 -25.32
CA LYS A 25 -9.43 20.97 -26.38
C LYS A 25 -10.53 19.90 -26.49
N GLN A 26 -10.18 18.61 -26.43
CA GLN A 26 -11.16 17.52 -26.49
C GLN A 26 -12.12 17.53 -25.30
N LEU A 27 -11.59 17.74 -24.08
CA LEU A 27 -12.40 17.76 -22.87
C LEU A 27 -13.30 18.99 -22.84
N HIS A 28 -12.76 20.18 -23.11
CA HIS A 28 -13.54 21.42 -23.20
C HIS A 28 -14.68 21.31 -24.22
N PHE A 29 -14.39 20.80 -25.42
CA PHE A 29 -15.41 20.59 -26.45
C PHE A 29 -16.51 19.62 -25.99
N ALA A 30 -16.14 18.50 -25.35
CA ALA A 30 -17.09 17.52 -24.87
C ALA A 30 -18.00 18.07 -23.75
N LEU A 31 -17.46 18.86 -22.83
CA LEU A 31 -18.22 19.51 -21.75
C LEU A 31 -19.15 20.60 -22.30
N SER A 32 -18.62 21.46 -23.18
CA SER A 32 -19.38 22.59 -23.76
C SER A 32 -20.56 22.10 -24.61
N LYS A 33 -20.39 21.02 -25.37
CA LYS A 33 -21.44 20.47 -26.24
C LYS A 33 -22.69 20.02 -25.48
N ASP A 34 -22.53 19.61 -24.23
CA ASP A 34 -23.63 19.16 -23.38
C ASP A 34 -24.12 20.26 -22.43
N ASN A 35 -23.80 21.54 -22.74
CA ASN A 35 -24.15 22.73 -21.95
C ASN A 35 -23.68 22.66 -20.49
N ILE A 36 -22.56 22.00 -20.24
CA ILE A 36 -21.95 21.95 -18.92
C ILE A 36 -21.18 23.25 -18.72
N GLY A 37 -21.72 24.12 -17.86
CA GLY A 37 -21.11 25.42 -17.56
C GLY A 37 -19.66 25.30 -17.12
N GLN A 38 -18.87 26.33 -17.42
CA GLN A 38 -17.55 26.48 -16.83
C GLN A 38 -17.72 26.86 -15.35
N PRO A 39 -16.90 26.31 -14.44
CA PRO A 39 -16.90 26.72 -13.05
C PRO A 39 -16.48 28.18 -12.93
N ASP A 40 -16.85 28.81 -11.82
CA ASP A 40 -16.34 30.14 -11.50
C ASP A 40 -14.79 30.08 -11.46
N PRO A 41 -14.05 31.04 -12.03
CA PRO A 41 -12.61 31.13 -11.86
C PRO A 41 -12.16 31.00 -10.40
N ALA A 42 -12.97 31.47 -9.44
CA ALA A 42 -12.69 31.30 -8.01
C ALA A 42 -12.67 29.82 -7.58
N ASP A 43 -13.48 28.94 -8.19
CA ASP A 43 -13.50 27.51 -7.91
C ASP A 43 -12.28 26.79 -8.49
N THR A 44 -11.68 27.34 -9.56
CA THR A 44 -10.43 26.80 -10.14
C THR A 44 -9.19 27.01 -9.26
N ILE A 45 -9.30 27.85 -8.22
CA ILE A 45 -8.25 28.00 -7.18
C ILE A 45 -8.11 26.71 -6.35
N GLN A 46 -9.15 25.86 -6.33
CA GLN A 46 -9.05 24.55 -5.70
C GLN A 46 -8.02 23.70 -6.46
N GLY A 47 -6.94 23.31 -5.77
CA GLY A 47 -5.82 22.56 -6.38
C GLY A 47 -6.24 21.28 -7.11
N ARG A 48 -5.31 20.64 -7.81
CA ARG A 48 -5.61 19.47 -8.63
C ARG A 48 -6.41 18.39 -7.87
N PRO A 49 -7.54 17.88 -8.42
CA PRO A 49 -8.34 16.83 -7.78
C PRO A 49 -7.50 15.57 -7.51
N LEU A 50 -8.00 14.66 -6.68
CA LEU A 50 -7.36 13.35 -6.49
C LEU A 50 -7.57 12.44 -7.71
N LEU A 51 -6.65 11.49 -7.92
CA LEU A 51 -6.76 10.50 -9.00
C LEU A 51 -8.09 9.75 -9.00
N SER A 52 -8.51 9.28 -7.83
CA SER A 52 -9.78 8.57 -7.65
C SER A 52 -10.99 9.45 -7.97
N GLU A 53 -10.90 10.76 -7.70
CA GLU A 53 -11.95 11.73 -8.04
C GLU A 53 -12.06 11.93 -9.55
N VAL A 54 -10.93 12.10 -10.24
CA VAL A 54 -10.91 12.25 -11.70
C VAL A 54 -11.49 11.02 -12.39
N GLU A 55 -11.09 9.81 -11.99
CA GLU A 55 -11.63 8.57 -12.57
C GLU A 55 -13.14 8.43 -12.32
N ALA A 56 -13.59 8.68 -11.08
CA ALA A 56 -15.01 8.62 -10.74
C ALA A 56 -15.82 9.67 -11.51
N ALA A 57 -15.30 10.89 -11.63
CA ALA A 57 -15.92 11.98 -12.38
C ALA A 57 -16.04 11.66 -13.87
N LEU A 58 -14.99 11.08 -14.47
CA LEU A 58 -15.05 10.59 -15.85
C LEU A 58 -16.14 9.53 -15.99
N ARG A 59 -16.10 8.44 -15.19
CA ARG A 59 -17.10 7.37 -15.25
C ARG A 59 -18.53 7.89 -15.08
N GLN A 60 -18.73 8.87 -14.21
CA GLN A 60 -20.01 9.51 -14.05
C GLN A 60 -20.42 10.35 -15.27
N GLY A 61 -19.50 11.14 -15.80
CA GLY A 61 -19.68 11.90 -17.04
C GLY A 61 -20.11 11.00 -18.20
N LEU A 62 -19.50 9.83 -18.38
CA LEU A 62 -19.89 8.87 -19.43
C LEU A 62 -21.35 8.39 -19.32
N ARG A 63 -21.88 8.28 -18.09
CA ARG A 63 -23.28 7.92 -17.84
C ARG A 63 -24.23 9.05 -18.24
N GLN A 64 -23.85 10.29 -17.99
CA GLN A 64 -24.73 11.46 -18.12
C GLN A 64 -24.55 12.27 -19.42
N SER A 65 -23.42 12.13 -20.10
CA SER A 65 -23.01 12.92 -21.27
C SER A 65 -22.72 12.02 -22.47
N ALA A 66 -23.47 12.21 -23.56
CA ALA A 66 -23.26 11.49 -24.81
C ALA A 66 -21.93 11.90 -25.48
N SER A 67 -21.56 13.18 -25.36
CA SER A 67 -20.33 13.72 -25.93
C SER A 67 -19.09 13.14 -25.24
N LEU A 68 -19.09 13.04 -23.90
CA LEU A 68 -18.01 12.38 -23.17
C LEU A 68 -17.96 10.89 -23.48
N ARG A 69 -19.10 10.19 -23.53
CA ARG A 69 -19.14 8.76 -23.86
C ARG A 69 -18.44 8.46 -25.19
N LYS A 70 -18.70 9.27 -26.23
CA LYS A 70 -18.07 9.11 -27.55
C LYS A 70 -16.54 9.22 -27.50
N VAL A 71 -15.99 10.07 -26.64
CA VAL A 71 -14.55 10.35 -26.57
C VAL A 71 -13.82 9.42 -25.60
N TRP A 72 -14.49 9.03 -24.51
CA TRP A 72 -13.82 8.47 -23.33
C TRP A 72 -14.13 7.01 -23.01
N SER A 73 -15.16 6.38 -23.61
CA SER A 73 -15.50 4.98 -23.31
C SER A 73 -14.33 4.03 -23.57
N GLY A 74 -13.79 4.02 -24.79
CA GLY A 74 -12.67 3.17 -25.15
C GLY A 74 -11.37 3.50 -24.40
N ARG A 75 -11.26 4.70 -23.82
CA ARG A 75 -10.13 5.09 -22.97
C ARG A 75 -10.28 4.51 -21.57
N LEU A 76 -11.46 4.58 -20.95
CA LEU A 76 -11.68 3.96 -19.65
C LEU A 76 -11.64 2.43 -19.72
N GLU A 77 -12.14 1.82 -20.79
CA GLU A 77 -11.99 0.38 -21.02
C GLU A 77 -10.51 -0.04 -21.12
N ARG A 78 -9.65 0.81 -21.69
CA ARG A 78 -8.19 0.58 -21.73
C ARG A 78 -7.55 0.75 -20.36
N LEU A 79 -8.05 1.69 -19.54
CA LEU A 79 -7.60 1.81 -18.15
C LEU A 79 -7.96 0.54 -17.37
N ASP A 80 -9.19 0.07 -17.50
CA ASP A 80 -9.67 -1.15 -16.83
C ASP A 80 -8.81 -2.34 -17.19
N ARG A 81 -8.59 -2.58 -18.50
CA ARG A 81 -7.66 -3.63 -18.95
C ARG A 81 -6.24 -3.45 -18.43
N ALA A 82 -5.73 -2.23 -18.40
CA ALA A 82 -4.37 -1.98 -17.91
C ALA A 82 -4.22 -2.27 -16.41
N LYS A 83 -5.27 -2.04 -15.61
CA LYS A 83 -5.30 -2.40 -14.19
C LYS A 83 -5.32 -3.93 -14.01
N ASP A 84 -6.03 -4.65 -14.89
CA ASP A 84 -6.11 -6.11 -14.85
C ASP A 84 -4.83 -6.80 -15.37
N GLU A 85 -4.22 -6.27 -16.43
CA GLU A 85 -3.08 -6.88 -17.13
C GLU A 85 -1.72 -6.67 -16.41
N TYR A 86 -1.71 -6.06 -15.22
CA TYR A 86 -0.52 -5.83 -14.39
C TYR A 86 0.68 -5.29 -15.19
N LEU A 87 0.60 -4.02 -15.60
CA LEU A 87 1.76 -3.35 -16.19
C LEU A 87 2.89 -3.19 -15.17
N SER A 88 4.12 -3.49 -15.60
CA SER A 88 5.31 -3.29 -14.76
C SER A 88 5.46 -1.82 -14.31
N VAL A 89 5.98 -1.62 -13.09
CA VAL A 89 6.30 -0.30 -12.53
C VAL A 89 7.09 0.55 -13.54
N GLY A 90 8.10 -0.03 -14.20
CA GLY A 90 8.93 0.67 -15.18
C GLY A 90 8.15 1.14 -16.41
N GLN A 91 7.13 0.40 -16.87
CA GLN A 91 6.27 0.87 -17.95
C GLN A 91 5.37 2.03 -17.50
N ALA A 92 4.79 1.94 -16.31
CA ALA A 92 3.96 3.00 -15.75
C ALA A 92 4.74 4.32 -15.56
N VAL A 93 6.01 4.23 -15.14
CA VAL A 93 6.93 5.38 -15.04
C VAL A 93 7.24 6.00 -16.40
N ARG A 94 7.48 5.18 -17.44
CA ARG A 94 7.66 5.70 -18.80
C ARG A 94 6.42 6.42 -19.30
N ASP A 95 5.25 5.85 -19.05
CA ASP A 95 3.97 6.45 -19.43
C ASP A 95 3.71 7.77 -18.69
N LEU A 96 4.21 7.93 -17.46
CA LEU A 96 4.14 9.17 -16.68
C LEU A 96 4.87 10.35 -17.35
N SER A 97 5.95 10.07 -18.10
CA SER A 97 6.72 11.09 -18.82
C SER A 97 6.22 11.35 -20.24
N HIS A 98 5.12 10.72 -20.65
CA HIS A 98 4.64 10.77 -22.04
C HIS A 98 3.95 12.10 -22.37
N VAL A 99 4.11 12.62 -23.60
CA VAL A 99 3.48 13.89 -24.03
C VAL A 99 1.95 13.87 -24.08
N HIS A 100 1.36 12.74 -24.48
CA HIS A 100 -0.09 12.52 -24.44
C HIS A 100 -0.62 12.28 -23.01
N TRP A 101 -1.61 13.08 -22.61
CA TRP A 101 -2.27 13.03 -21.31
C TRP A 101 -2.84 11.65 -20.99
N PHE A 102 -3.43 10.95 -21.97
CA PHE A 102 -4.02 9.65 -21.68
C PHE A 102 -2.98 8.59 -21.32
N ARG A 103 -1.78 8.67 -21.88
CA ARG A 103 -0.65 7.80 -21.46
C ARG A 103 -0.24 8.14 -20.03
N ARG A 104 -0.07 9.42 -19.70
CA ARG A 104 0.20 9.83 -18.31
C ARG A 104 -0.92 9.44 -17.37
N PHE A 105 -2.18 9.54 -17.78
CA PHE A 105 -3.34 9.13 -17.01
C PHE A 105 -3.27 7.64 -16.66
N LEU A 106 -2.97 6.76 -17.63
CA LEU A 106 -2.71 5.35 -17.36
C LEU A 106 -1.56 5.17 -16.36
N GLY A 107 -0.40 5.79 -16.61
CA GLY A 107 0.77 5.69 -15.73
C GLY A 107 0.46 6.13 -14.29
N ARG A 108 -0.22 7.26 -14.11
CA ARG A 108 -0.63 7.80 -12.80
C ARG A 108 -1.54 6.82 -12.05
N HIS A 109 -2.55 6.28 -12.73
CA HIS A 109 -3.46 5.32 -12.11
C HIS A 109 -2.76 4.02 -11.72
N LEU A 110 -1.92 3.47 -12.60
CA LEU A 110 -1.21 2.22 -12.30
C LEU A 110 -0.25 2.38 -11.12
N LEU A 111 0.52 3.48 -11.08
CA LEU A 111 1.41 3.77 -9.96
C LEU A 111 0.63 4.00 -8.65
N PHE A 112 -0.54 4.63 -8.73
CA PHE A 112 -1.43 4.80 -7.57
C PHE A 112 -2.05 3.48 -7.09
N GLU A 113 -2.42 2.57 -8.01
CA GLU A 113 -2.90 1.22 -7.68
C GLU A 113 -1.79 0.37 -7.06
N ILE A 114 -0.54 0.51 -7.50
CA ILE A 114 0.63 -0.11 -6.85
C ILE A 114 0.83 0.44 -5.43
N GLY A 115 0.51 1.72 -5.20
CA GLY A 115 0.55 2.36 -3.89
C GLY A 115 1.97 2.61 -3.39
N GLY A 116 2.21 2.34 -2.10
CA GLY A 116 3.47 2.69 -1.43
C GLY A 116 4.71 2.00 -2.01
N HIS A 117 4.55 0.88 -2.71
CA HIS A 117 5.65 0.21 -3.41
C HIS A 117 6.17 1.02 -4.61
N ALA A 118 5.38 1.95 -5.14
CA ALA A 118 5.80 2.86 -6.20
C ALA A 118 6.53 4.12 -5.69
N VAL A 119 6.58 4.35 -4.37
CA VAL A 119 7.08 5.62 -3.80
C VAL A 119 8.54 5.89 -4.19
N GLU A 120 9.42 4.90 -4.06
CA GLU A 120 10.86 5.08 -4.34
C GLU A 120 11.11 5.53 -5.79
N VAL A 121 10.47 4.88 -6.76
CA VAL A 121 10.63 5.27 -8.17
C VAL A 121 9.95 6.60 -8.48
N LEU A 122 8.84 6.91 -7.80
CA LEU A 122 8.17 8.19 -7.93
C LEU A 122 8.99 9.34 -7.34
N GLU A 123 9.71 9.11 -6.23
CA GLU A 123 10.67 10.07 -5.67
C GLU A 123 11.74 10.40 -6.72
N ASP A 124 12.38 9.38 -7.31
CA ASP A 124 13.38 9.60 -8.37
C ASP A 124 12.82 10.42 -9.54
N VAL A 125 11.61 10.09 -10.04
CA VAL A 125 10.99 10.85 -11.13
C VAL A 125 10.61 12.27 -10.70
N ALA A 126 10.15 12.46 -9.46
CA ALA A 126 9.82 13.77 -8.91
C ALA A 126 11.03 14.70 -8.77
N TYR A 127 12.24 14.13 -8.64
CA TYR A 127 13.51 14.84 -8.48
C TYR A 127 14.27 15.00 -9.79
N ASN A 128 14.37 13.93 -10.56
CA ASN A 128 15.29 13.80 -11.69
C ASN A 128 14.56 13.65 -13.05
N GLY A 129 13.23 13.56 -13.04
CA GLY A 129 12.43 13.34 -14.25
C GLY A 129 12.32 14.58 -15.17
N SER A 130 11.62 14.41 -16.29
CA SER A 130 11.22 15.53 -17.16
C SER A 130 10.24 16.47 -16.45
N SER A 131 10.05 17.71 -16.94
CA SER A 131 9.10 18.65 -16.31
C SER A 131 7.70 18.05 -16.13
N TYR A 132 7.16 17.39 -17.15
CA TYR A 132 5.88 16.69 -17.09
C TYR A 132 5.89 15.53 -16.09
N GLY A 133 6.94 14.71 -16.12
CA GLY A 133 7.09 13.57 -15.23
C GLY A 133 7.19 14.00 -13.76
N GLN A 134 7.90 15.10 -13.47
CA GLN A 134 8.07 15.62 -12.11
C GLN A 134 6.74 16.06 -11.50
N GLU A 135 5.94 16.84 -12.21
CA GLU A 135 4.65 17.32 -11.71
C GLU A 135 3.67 16.18 -11.47
N ASP A 136 3.56 15.25 -12.42
CA ASP A 136 2.67 14.11 -12.29
C ASP A 136 3.17 13.14 -11.19
N ALA A 137 4.48 12.91 -11.04
CA ALA A 137 5.03 12.08 -9.97
C ALA A 137 4.76 12.67 -8.58
N ARG A 138 4.99 13.98 -8.40
CA ARG A 138 4.65 14.69 -7.15
C ARG A 138 3.16 14.57 -6.83
N TRP A 139 2.30 14.72 -7.83
CA TRP A 139 0.86 14.58 -7.62
C TRP A 139 0.45 13.14 -7.27
N VAL A 140 1.05 12.12 -7.89
CA VAL A 140 0.80 10.71 -7.53
C VAL A 140 1.26 10.43 -6.09
N LEU A 141 2.44 10.90 -5.68
CA LEU A 141 2.93 10.78 -4.30
C LEU A 141 1.96 11.44 -3.30
N TYR A 142 1.47 12.63 -3.61
CA TYR A 142 0.42 13.29 -2.82
C TYR A 142 -0.85 12.45 -2.72
N CYS A 143 -1.33 11.89 -3.85
CA CYS A 143 -2.51 11.02 -3.84
C CYS A 143 -2.29 9.77 -2.97
N ILE A 144 -1.12 9.14 -3.03
CA ILE A 144 -0.76 7.98 -2.18
C ILE A 144 -0.77 8.39 -0.70
N SER A 145 -0.19 9.54 -0.37
CA SER A 145 -0.17 10.08 1.00
C SER A 145 -1.60 10.25 1.56
N ILE A 146 -2.49 10.91 0.81
CA ILE A 146 -3.88 11.13 1.22
C ILE A 146 -4.66 9.82 1.32
N ASP A 147 -4.57 8.94 0.31
CA ASP A 147 -5.29 7.66 0.27
C ASP A 147 -4.87 6.73 1.42
N THR A 148 -3.56 6.56 1.63
CA THR A 148 -3.07 5.69 2.69
C THR A 148 -3.35 6.23 4.08
N THR A 149 -3.28 7.56 4.28
CA THR A 149 -3.69 8.19 5.53
C THR A 149 -5.17 7.92 5.82
N ALA A 150 -6.05 8.13 4.84
CA ALA A 150 -7.48 7.91 5.01
C ALA A 150 -7.83 6.45 5.34
N ARG A 151 -7.11 5.47 4.77
CA ARG A 151 -7.39 4.04 4.96
C ARG A 151 -6.71 3.42 6.18
N LEU A 152 -5.48 3.82 6.49
CA LEU A 152 -4.59 3.06 7.36
C LEU A 152 -4.20 3.80 8.65
N ALA A 153 -4.31 5.14 8.70
CA ALA A 153 -3.78 5.94 9.81
C ALA A 153 -4.53 5.73 11.14
N ALA A 154 -5.77 5.26 11.10
CA ALA A 154 -6.57 5.05 12.32
C ALA A 154 -5.98 3.95 13.21
N GLU A 155 -5.44 2.89 12.61
CA GLU A 155 -4.95 1.69 13.32
C GLU A 155 -3.74 1.08 12.57
N PRO A 156 -2.63 1.80 12.39
CA PRO A 156 -1.52 1.37 11.54
C PRO A 156 -0.89 0.05 12.01
N ASP A 157 -0.85 -0.19 13.31
CA ASP A 157 -0.35 -1.41 13.94
C ASP A 157 -1.24 -2.65 13.71
N ARG A 158 -2.46 -2.48 13.19
CA ARG A 158 -3.39 -3.57 12.84
C ARG A 158 -3.30 -4.02 11.38
N TRP A 159 -2.41 -3.44 10.58
CA TRP A 159 -2.23 -3.84 9.19
C TRP A 159 -0.93 -4.60 9.01
N VAL A 160 -0.97 -5.72 8.29
CA VAL A 160 0.19 -6.57 8.02
C VAL A 160 0.32 -6.80 6.51
N CYS A 161 1.54 -6.73 5.99
CA CYS A 161 1.81 -7.06 4.60
C CYS A 161 1.66 -8.57 4.36
N PRO A 162 0.86 -9.03 3.38
CA PRO A 162 0.69 -10.45 3.10
C PRO A 162 2.00 -11.11 2.63
N ASP A 163 2.87 -10.33 1.99
CA ASP A 163 4.13 -10.83 1.46
C ASP A 163 5.25 -10.78 2.48
N CYS A 164 5.34 -9.75 3.31
CA CYS A 164 6.46 -9.61 4.26
C CYS A 164 6.12 -10.11 5.66
N TRP A 165 4.83 -10.16 6.02
CA TRP A 165 4.37 -10.41 7.40
C TRP A 165 4.90 -9.39 8.41
N VAL A 166 5.26 -8.22 7.89
CA VAL A 166 5.70 -7.05 8.66
C VAL A 166 4.53 -6.08 8.74
N GLY A 167 4.40 -5.41 9.88
CA GLY A 167 3.37 -4.43 10.15
C GLY A 167 3.40 -3.25 9.17
N CYS A 168 2.34 -2.46 9.19
CA CYS A 168 2.28 -1.16 8.54
C CYS A 168 2.81 -0.09 9.50
N GLU A 169 3.51 0.90 8.95
CA GLU A 169 3.89 2.09 9.71
C GLU A 169 3.72 3.35 8.87
N GLN A 170 3.85 4.49 9.55
CA GLN A 170 3.98 5.78 8.91
C GLN A 170 5.40 5.93 8.37
N LEU A 171 5.50 6.09 7.06
CA LEU A 171 6.73 6.30 6.32
C LEU A 171 6.76 7.74 5.78
N TRP A 172 7.96 8.27 5.60
CA TRP A 172 8.18 9.64 5.11
C TRP A 172 8.70 9.60 3.68
N ILE A 173 8.23 10.55 2.88
CA ILE A 173 8.74 10.87 1.54
C ILE A 173 9.65 12.07 1.73
N ASP A 174 10.96 11.86 1.58
CA ASP A 174 11.97 12.89 1.82
C ASP A 174 11.79 14.01 0.79
N ARG A 175 11.67 15.27 1.23
CA ARG A 175 11.56 16.45 0.37
C ARG A 175 12.59 17.50 0.75
N PRO A 176 13.67 17.72 -0.04
CA PRO A 176 14.71 18.67 0.34
C PRO A 176 14.28 20.15 0.37
N TRP A 177 13.04 20.49 0.02
CA TRP A 177 12.58 21.89 -0.14
C TRP A 177 11.15 22.21 0.32
N ARG A 178 10.40 21.27 0.92
CA ARG A 178 9.03 21.47 1.44
C ARG A 178 8.77 20.56 2.63
N SER A 179 7.68 20.80 3.37
CA SER A 179 7.22 19.94 4.46
C SER A 179 7.23 18.47 4.05
N ASP A 180 7.56 17.50 4.88
CA ASP A 180 7.57 16.11 4.42
C ASP A 180 6.15 15.61 4.15
N TRP A 181 5.99 14.75 3.14
CA TRP A 181 4.75 13.98 2.99
C TRP A 181 4.90 12.67 3.73
N GLN A 182 3.83 12.25 4.39
CA GLN A 182 3.77 10.97 5.07
C GLN A 182 2.80 10.04 4.34
N PHE A 183 3.10 8.74 4.30
CA PHE A 183 2.19 7.72 3.81
C PHE A 183 2.26 6.51 4.74
N TYR A 184 1.27 5.63 4.64
CA TYR A 184 1.24 4.40 5.44
C TYR A 184 1.50 3.19 4.54
N GLY A 185 2.41 2.31 4.95
CA GLY A 185 2.75 1.10 4.21
C GLY A 185 3.60 0.12 5.02
N CYS A 186 3.85 -1.05 4.46
CA CYS A 186 4.72 -2.07 5.04
C CYS A 186 6.12 -1.51 5.32
N ARG A 187 6.63 -1.69 6.54
CA ARG A 187 7.96 -1.19 6.96
C ARG A 187 9.11 -1.73 6.11
N ASN A 188 8.92 -2.96 5.59
CA ASN A 188 9.95 -3.65 4.82
C ASN A 188 9.86 -3.35 3.31
N CYS A 189 8.71 -3.58 2.67
CA CYS A 189 8.58 -3.46 1.21
C CYS A 189 7.79 -2.24 0.73
N ARG A 190 7.37 -1.37 1.65
CA ARG A 190 6.55 -0.17 1.41
C ARG A 190 5.16 -0.40 0.80
N ARG A 191 4.75 -1.65 0.49
CA ARG A 191 3.40 -1.94 -0.04
C ARG A 191 2.33 -1.37 0.89
N SER A 192 1.35 -0.67 0.32
CA SER A 192 0.22 -0.05 1.06
C SER A 192 -1.17 -0.50 0.58
N ARG A 193 -1.18 -1.51 -0.29
CA ARG A 193 -2.35 -2.11 -0.91
C ARG A 193 -2.43 -3.57 -0.49
N GLU A 194 -3.65 -4.09 -0.45
CA GLU A 194 -3.91 -5.51 -0.09
C GLU A 194 -3.29 -5.91 1.26
N LEU A 195 -3.21 -4.97 2.20
CA LEU A 195 -2.77 -5.27 3.56
C LEU A 195 -3.84 -6.07 4.29
N LEU A 196 -3.41 -7.04 5.09
CA LEU A 196 -4.28 -7.85 5.93
C LEU A 196 -4.57 -7.10 7.22
N HIS A 197 -5.85 -6.92 7.55
CA HIS A 197 -6.26 -6.40 8.84
C HIS A 197 -6.20 -7.53 9.88
N ARG A 198 -5.39 -7.37 10.93
CA ARG A 198 -5.38 -8.26 12.10
C ARG A 198 -6.23 -7.64 13.20
N SER A 199 -7.33 -8.31 13.57
CA SER A 199 -8.10 -7.92 14.76
C SER A 199 -7.54 -8.50 16.05
N GLN A 200 -6.62 -9.48 15.94
CA GLN A 200 -5.94 -10.10 17.08
C GLN A 200 -4.41 -10.11 16.87
N GLU A 201 -3.73 -10.93 17.67
CA GLU A 201 -2.28 -11.11 17.66
C GLU A 201 -1.80 -11.81 16.37
N MET A 202 -0.51 -11.62 16.09
CA MET A 202 0.22 -12.41 15.12
C MET A 202 1.11 -13.42 15.83
N VAL A 203 0.89 -14.70 15.57
CA VAL A 203 1.57 -15.81 16.22
C VAL A 203 2.59 -16.41 15.27
N VAL A 204 3.84 -16.51 15.71
CA VAL A 204 4.80 -17.39 15.05
C VAL A 204 4.66 -18.80 15.61
N LEU A 205 4.43 -19.76 14.71
CA LEU A 205 4.24 -21.17 15.04
C LEU A 205 5.53 -21.96 14.70
N LEU A 206 6.01 -22.75 15.66
CA LEU A 206 7.05 -23.75 15.47
C LEU A 206 6.42 -25.15 15.52
N ASP A 207 5.95 -25.60 14.36
CA ASP A 207 5.27 -26.89 14.19
C ASP A 207 5.70 -27.55 12.88
N ASN A 208 6.40 -28.67 12.95
CA ASN A 208 6.89 -29.37 11.76
C ASN A 208 5.81 -30.14 10.98
N ARG A 209 4.57 -30.21 11.48
CA ARG A 209 3.42 -30.85 10.82
C ARG A 209 2.46 -29.86 10.20
N SER A 210 2.42 -28.64 10.70
CA SER A 210 1.58 -27.57 10.14
C SER A 210 2.18 -27.00 8.85
N SER A 211 1.34 -26.60 7.90
CA SER A 211 1.79 -25.95 6.67
C SER A 211 1.45 -24.47 6.66
N GLY A 212 2.46 -23.64 6.38
CA GLY A 212 2.27 -22.25 5.97
C GLY A 212 1.57 -21.33 6.98
N LEU A 213 0.56 -20.62 6.48
CA LEU A 213 -0.17 -19.55 7.15
C LEU A 213 -1.61 -20.03 7.41
N SER A 214 -2.10 -19.82 8.63
CA SER A 214 -3.52 -19.98 8.94
C SER A 214 -4.11 -18.67 9.47
N TYR A 215 -5.35 -18.40 9.08
CA TYR A 215 -6.10 -17.21 9.45
C TYR A 215 -7.46 -17.63 9.99
N ASN A 216 -7.66 -17.46 11.30
CA ASN A 216 -8.90 -17.83 11.99
C ASN A 216 -9.30 -16.69 12.93
N ASP A 217 -10.51 -16.13 12.76
CA ASP A 217 -11.06 -15.07 13.62
C ASP A 217 -10.15 -13.85 13.84
N GLY A 218 -9.32 -13.53 12.83
CA GLY A 218 -8.38 -12.41 12.88
C GLY A 218 -7.08 -12.67 13.64
N LEU A 219 -6.89 -13.90 14.11
CA LEU A 219 -5.61 -14.44 14.57
C LEU A 219 -4.83 -14.99 13.38
N ILE A 220 -3.62 -14.47 13.18
CA ILE A 220 -2.73 -14.90 12.11
C ILE A 220 -1.68 -15.82 12.71
N ARG A 221 -1.69 -17.11 12.36
CA ARG A 221 -0.60 -18.03 12.72
C ARG A 221 0.28 -18.32 11.52
N ALA A 222 1.55 -18.02 11.66
CA ALA A 222 2.54 -18.12 10.61
C ALA A 222 3.62 -19.12 11.00
N ASN A 223 3.71 -20.25 10.29
CA ASN A 223 4.72 -21.25 10.56
C ASN A 223 6.11 -20.79 10.10
N TRP A 224 7.03 -20.60 11.04
CA TRP A 224 8.39 -20.16 10.74
C TRP A 224 9.14 -21.15 9.84
N PHE A 225 8.89 -22.45 9.96
CA PHE A 225 9.57 -23.48 9.14
C PHE A 225 9.31 -23.32 7.64
N THR A 226 8.20 -22.69 7.25
CA THR A 226 7.86 -22.49 5.85
C THR A 226 8.68 -21.37 5.20
N ARG A 227 8.99 -20.29 5.93
CA ARG A 227 9.72 -19.12 5.38
C ARG A 227 11.18 -19.03 5.80
N ARG A 228 11.51 -19.55 6.99
CA ARG A 228 12.84 -19.45 7.63
C ARG A 228 13.39 -18.01 7.70
N ALA A 229 12.49 -17.04 7.81
CA ALA A 229 12.78 -15.63 7.95
C ALA A 229 11.95 -15.04 9.10
N LEU A 230 12.50 -14.04 9.78
CA LEU A 230 11.78 -13.30 10.81
C LEU A 230 10.77 -12.33 10.18
N PHE A 231 9.70 -12.09 10.92
CA PHE A 231 8.62 -11.18 10.59
C PHE A 231 8.05 -10.60 11.89
N ASP A 232 7.04 -9.73 11.80
CA ASP A 232 6.46 -9.14 13.00
C ASP A 232 5.49 -10.14 13.64
N PHE A 233 5.74 -10.51 14.90
CA PHE A 233 4.85 -11.36 15.68
C PHE A 233 4.73 -10.80 17.10
N ASP A 234 3.66 -11.18 17.79
CA ASP A 234 3.34 -10.77 19.15
C ASP A 234 3.46 -11.96 20.12
N HIS A 235 3.28 -13.18 19.61
CA HIS A 235 3.26 -14.41 20.38
C HIS A 235 4.00 -15.55 19.65
N ILE A 236 4.57 -16.49 20.42
CA ILE A 236 5.25 -17.68 19.91
C ILE A 236 4.53 -18.92 20.43
N GLU A 237 4.12 -19.82 19.54
CA GLU A 237 3.58 -21.14 19.87
C GLU A 237 4.57 -22.23 19.40
N ILE A 238 5.00 -23.12 20.30
CA ILE A 238 5.89 -24.25 20.00
C ILE A 238 5.14 -25.55 20.29
N THR A 239 4.63 -26.20 19.24
CA THR A 239 3.79 -27.42 19.38
C THR A 239 4.56 -28.69 19.03
N GLN A 240 5.32 -28.66 17.93
CA GLN A 240 6.06 -29.81 17.38
C GLN A 240 7.37 -29.31 16.77
N ALA A 241 8.36 -29.05 17.61
CA ALA A 241 9.71 -28.66 17.18
C ALA A 241 10.77 -29.40 18.00
N THR A 242 11.91 -29.68 17.38
CA THR A 242 13.10 -30.21 18.05
C THR A 242 13.90 -29.09 18.73
N ASP A 243 14.75 -29.45 19.70
CA ASP A 243 15.68 -28.50 20.32
C ASP A 243 16.49 -27.71 19.29
N GLU A 244 17.07 -28.38 18.28
CA GLU A 244 17.87 -27.75 17.25
C GLU A 244 17.07 -26.72 16.43
N GLU A 245 15.82 -27.03 16.09
CA GLU A 245 14.93 -26.12 15.37
C GLU A 245 14.59 -24.87 16.18
N VAL A 246 14.28 -25.05 17.46
CA VAL A 246 14.01 -23.94 18.37
C VAL A 246 15.26 -23.10 18.56
N GLU A 247 16.42 -23.71 18.76
CA GLU A 247 17.70 -23.01 18.89
C GLU A 247 18.01 -22.17 17.63
N ARG A 248 17.81 -22.72 16.42
CA ARG A 248 17.98 -21.96 15.17
C ARG A 248 17.06 -20.75 15.11
N PHE A 249 15.79 -20.89 15.48
CA PHE A 249 14.86 -19.77 15.56
C PHE A 249 15.34 -18.71 16.56
N VAL A 250 15.72 -19.12 17.78
CA VAL A 250 16.19 -18.18 18.81
C VAL A 250 17.51 -17.50 18.42
N VAL A 251 18.40 -18.17 17.70
CA VAL A 251 19.61 -17.55 17.14
C VAL A 251 19.25 -16.48 16.13
N GLN A 252 18.28 -16.70 15.24
CA GLN A 252 17.80 -15.65 14.34
C GLN A 252 17.23 -14.47 15.12
N VAL A 253 16.36 -14.71 16.09
CA VAL A 253 15.79 -13.67 16.96
C VAL A 253 16.89 -12.88 17.70
N GLY A 254 17.93 -13.57 18.16
CA GLY A 254 19.08 -12.95 18.82
C GLY A 254 19.95 -12.09 17.89
N ASN A 255 19.95 -12.40 16.60
CA ASN A 255 20.67 -11.67 15.55
C ASN A 255 19.79 -10.73 14.73
N ASP A 256 18.52 -10.54 15.12
CA ASP A 256 17.63 -9.61 14.43
C ASP A 256 18.20 -8.19 14.51
N THR A 257 18.14 -7.46 13.39
CA THR A 257 18.65 -6.10 13.27
C THR A 257 17.54 -5.05 13.36
N ASP A 258 16.26 -5.45 13.28
CA ASP A 258 15.13 -4.54 13.37
C ASP A 258 14.95 -4.02 14.81
N PRO A 259 15.15 -2.71 15.05
CA PRO A 259 15.13 -2.15 16.39
C PRO A 259 13.74 -2.26 17.05
N TRP A 260 12.67 -2.20 16.25
CA TRP A 260 11.31 -2.30 16.76
C TRP A 260 11.04 -3.70 17.28
N ARG A 261 11.36 -4.75 16.51
CA ARG A 261 11.16 -6.14 16.95
C ARG A 261 12.01 -6.48 18.17
N ARG A 262 13.29 -6.11 18.14
CA ARG A 262 14.24 -6.35 19.25
C ARG A 262 13.74 -5.81 20.59
N SER A 263 13.15 -4.61 20.58
CA SER A 263 12.62 -3.99 21.80
C SER A 263 11.45 -4.76 22.42
N ARG A 264 10.73 -5.54 21.62
CA ARG A 264 9.54 -6.27 22.02
C ARG A 264 9.82 -7.70 22.49
N TYR A 265 10.87 -8.36 22.00
CA TYR A 265 11.17 -9.75 22.35
C TYR A 265 11.16 -10.04 23.86
N PRO A 266 11.78 -9.21 24.73
CA PRO A 266 11.76 -9.46 26.18
C PRO A 266 10.37 -9.33 26.83
N GLN A 267 9.35 -8.90 26.09
CA GLN A 267 7.97 -8.76 26.55
C GLN A 267 7.03 -9.80 25.93
N MET A 268 7.50 -10.56 24.94
CA MET A 268 6.67 -11.53 24.23
C MET A 268 6.43 -12.78 25.06
N ARG A 269 5.24 -13.34 24.89
CA ARG A 269 4.85 -14.65 25.44
C ARG A 269 5.28 -15.75 24.50
N CYS A 270 5.83 -16.82 25.06
CA CYS A 270 6.17 -18.05 24.38
C CYS A 270 5.46 -19.22 25.08
N THR A 271 4.63 -19.93 24.33
CA THR A 271 3.87 -21.05 24.82
C THR A 271 4.42 -22.34 24.21
N ILE A 272 4.73 -23.31 25.06
CA ILE A 272 5.19 -24.64 24.66
C ILE A 272 4.04 -25.62 24.86
N GLY A 273 3.65 -26.34 23.82
CA GLY A 273 2.65 -27.39 23.89
C GLY A 273 3.09 -28.50 24.85
N ALA A 274 2.17 -29.03 25.65
CA ALA A 274 2.46 -30.05 26.66
C ALA A 274 3.16 -31.31 26.09
N ASP A 275 2.89 -31.65 24.83
CA ASP A 275 3.49 -32.79 24.14
C ASP A 275 4.86 -32.47 23.50
N CYS A 276 5.31 -31.22 23.53
CA CYS A 276 6.59 -30.80 22.97
C CYS A 276 7.73 -31.02 23.98
N GLN A 277 8.53 -32.07 23.74
CA GLN A 277 9.62 -32.46 24.62
C GLN A 277 10.90 -31.67 24.33
N LEU A 278 10.96 -30.42 24.79
CA LEU A 278 12.18 -29.61 24.73
C LEU A 278 13.08 -29.89 25.95
N SER A 279 14.39 -29.88 25.74
CA SER A 279 15.36 -29.98 26.82
C SER A 279 15.31 -28.76 27.75
N THR A 280 15.74 -28.94 29.01
CA THR A 280 15.89 -27.85 29.97
C THR A 280 16.80 -26.73 29.46
N ASN A 281 17.81 -27.07 28.63
CA ASN A 281 18.71 -26.06 28.06
C ASN A 281 17.97 -25.15 27.08
N THR A 282 17.18 -25.72 26.16
CA THR A 282 16.37 -24.97 25.20
C THR A 282 15.33 -24.12 25.90
N ILE A 283 14.66 -24.64 26.92
CA ILE A 283 13.71 -23.87 27.74
C ILE A 283 14.40 -22.66 28.40
N ARG A 284 15.62 -22.85 28.94
CA ARG A 284 16.41 -21.74 29.51
C ARG A 284 16.80 -20.70 28.46
N ILE A 285 17.15 -21.13 27.25
CA ILE A 285 17.43 -20.23 26.12
C ILE A 285 16.19 -19.39 25.79
N LEU A 286 15.00 -19.99 25.75
CA LEU A 286 13.73 -19.29 25.54
C LEU A 286 13.49 -18.24 26.64
N HIS A 287 13.65 -18.61 27.92
CA HIS A 287 13.53 -17.66 29.04
C HIS A 287 14.54 -16.51 28.98
N SER A 288 15.74 -16.75 28.44
CA SER A 288 16.73 -15.67 28.28
C SER A 288 16.36 -14.66 27.19
N ARG A 289 15.48 -15.04 26.26
CA ARG A 289 15.13 -14.24 25.08
C ARG A 289 13.74 -13.59 25.19
N PHE A 290 12.79 -14.28 25.81
CA PHE A 290 11.39 -13.90 25.89
C PHE A 290 10.96 -13.65 27.34
N GLY A 291 9.98 -12.77 27.53
CA GLY A 291 9.56 -12.32 28.86
C GLY A 291 8.78 -13.36 29.65
N TRP A 292 7.97 -14.15 28.96
CA TRP A 292 7.12 -15.17 29.56
C TRP A 292 7.24 -16.45 28.76
N VAL A 293 7.68 -17.53 29.40
CA VAL A 293 7.69 -18.87 28.80
C VAL A 293 6.89 -19.80 29.70
N GLU A 294 5.92 -20.51 29.13
CA GLU A 294 5.08 -21.46 29.87
C GLU A 294 4.74 -22.69 29.04
N GLN A 295 4.39 -23.78 29.73
CA GLN A 295 3.87 -25.00 29.13
C GLN A 295 2.34 -25.02 29.28
N THR A 296 1.61 -25.27 28.19
CA THR A 296 0.14 -25.39 28.21
C THR A 296 -0.35 -26.49 27.27
N THR A 297 -1.58 -26.94 27.49
CA THR A 297 -2.34 -27.69 26.49
C THR A 297 -2.83 -26.71 25.43
N LEU A 298 -2.31 -26.84 24.21
CA LEU A 298 -2.64 -26.02 23.03
C LEU A 298 -3.69 -26.72 22.17
#